data_AF-A0A358I154-F1
#
_entry.id   AF-A0A358I154-F1
#
_cell.length_a   1.000
_cell.length_b   1.000
_cell.length_c   1.000
_cell.angle_alpha   90.00
_cell.angle_beta   90.00
_cell.angle_gamma   90.00
#
_symmetry.space_group_name_H-M   'P 1'
#
loop_
_entity.id
_entity.type
_entity.pdbx_description
1 polymer ?
#
loop_
_entity_poly.entity_id
_entity_poly.type
_entity_poly.pdbx_seq_one_letter_code
_entity_poly.pdbx_strand_id
1 'polypeptide(L)' 'MNEELVTIKDAARMLGVSRLTLRNWDKSGKLLARRHPISNYRVYSVDDLKNLLAQIQIPKKPRPAEPRKLAVTHESD' A
#
# COMPACT_ATOMS: atom_id res chain seq x y z
N MET A 1 13.16 -6.21 21.14
CA MET A 1 13.37 -5.54 19.84
C MET A 1 12.33 -4.44 19.76
N ASN A 2 12.75 -3.19 19.78
CA ASN A 2 11.83 -2.06 19.76
C ASN A 2 11.33 -1.91 18.32
N GLU A 3 10.06 -2.20 18.07
CA GLU A 3 9.45 -1.90 16.78
C GLU A 3 9.36 -0.36 16.69
N GLU A 4 10.31 0.26 15.99
CA GLU A 4 10.23 1.68 15.67
C GLU A 4 9.04 1.88 14.74
N LEU A 5 7.95 2.39 15.33
CA LEU A 5 6.73 2.72 14.62
C LEU A 5 6.80 4.16 14.13
N VAL A 6 6.68 4.33 12.83
CA VAL A 6 6.67 5.64 12.18
C VAL A 6 5.30 5.96 11.61
N THR A 7 4.95 7.24 11.59
CA THR A 7 3.69 7.68 11.01
C THR A 7 3.72 7.57 9.49
N ILE A 8 2.55 7.57 8.85
CA ILE A 8 2.46 7.63 7.38
C ILE A 8 3.19 8.84 6.77
N LYS A 9 3.32 9.95 7.51
CA LYS A 9 4.01 11.16 7.04
C LYS A 9 5.52 10.92 6.99
N ASP A 10 6.07 10.33 8.03
CA ASP A 10 7.49 10.05 8.13
C ASP A 10 7.88 8.92 7.18
N ALA A 11 7.08 7.86 7.11
CA ALA A 11 7.23 6.78 6.15
C ALA A 11 7.28 7.29 4.70
N ALA A 12 6.40 8.23 4.34
CA ALA A 12 6.37 8.84 3.01
C ALA A 12 7.67 9.60 2.71
N ARG A 13 8.20 10.33 3.71
CA ARG A 13 9.47 11.05 3.60
C ARG A 13 10.65 10.10 3.46
N MET A 14 10.69 9.02 4.25
CA MET A 14 11.76 8.02 4.23
C MET A 14 11.82 7.27 2.91
N LEU A 15 10.66 6.92 2.34
CA LEU A 15 10.55 6.18 1.09
C LEU A 15 10.56 7.07 -0.16
N GLY A 16 10.46 8.39 -0.01
CA GLY A 16 10.35 9.33 -1.14
C GLY A 16 9.06 9.19 -1.95
N VAL A 17 8.00 8.62 -1.36
CA VAL A 17 6.70 8.40 -2.02
C VAL A 17 5.61 9.29 -1.44
N SER A 18 4.50 9.44 -2.16
CA SER A 18 3.36 10.19 -1.63
C SER A 18 2.64 9.42 -0.50
N ARG A 19 2.04 10.16 0.44
CA ARG A 19 1.15 9.58 1.47
C ARG A 19 -0.02 8.82 0.85
N LEU A 20 -0.48 9.20 -0.35
CA LEU A 20 -1.54 8.51 -1.08
C LEU A 20 -1.08 7.14 -1.55
N THR A 21 0.17 7.02 -2.01
CA THR A 21 0.79 5.75 -2.42
C THR A 21 0.80 4.76 -1.25
N LEU A 22 1.19 5.21 -0.05
CA LEU A 22 1.16 4.38 1.15
C LEU A 22 -0.26 3.93 1.53
N ARG A 23 -1.26 4.82 1.41
CA ARG A 23 -2.68 4.46 1.64
C ARG A 23 -3.17 3.44 0.62
N ASN A 24 -2.76 3.56 -0.63
CA ASN A 24 -3.11 2.59 -1.68
C ASN A 24 -2.46 1.23 -1.42
N TRP A 25 -1.23 1.21 -0.92
CA TRP A 25 -0.56 -0.03 -0.53
C TRP A 25 -1.20 -0.70 0.67
N ASP A 26 -1.60 0.06 1.68
CA ASP A 26 -2.42 -0.38 2.80
C ASP A 26 -3.74 -1.01 2.33
N LYS A 27 -4.49 -0.30 1.47
CA LYS A 27 -5.73 -0.83 0.88
C LYS A 27 -5.52 -2.09 0.05
N SER A 28 -4.38 -2.20 -0.64
CA SER A 28 -4.04 -3.36 -1.46
C SER A 28 -3.48 -4.55 -0.68
N GLY A 29 -3.28 -4.41 0.64
CA GLY A 29 -2.67 -5.44 1.49
C GLY A 29 -1.17 -5.63 1.27
N LYS A 30 -0.51 -4.75 0.50
CA LYS A 30 0.95 -4.79 0.27
C LYS A 30 1.76 -4.29 1.45
N LEU A 31 1.14 -3.47 2.30
CA LEU A 31 1.75 -2.91 3.49
C LEU A 31 0.73 -3.01 4.62
N LEU A 32 1.07 -3.68 5.72
CA LEU A 32 0.16 -3.82 6.86
C LEU A 32 0.33 -2.62 7.79
N ALA A 33 -0.63 -1.69 7.76
CA ALA A 33 -0.66 -0.62 8.74
C ALA A 33 -1.07 -1.17 10.10
N ARG A 34 -0.27 -0.88 11.13
CA ARG A 34 -0.72 -1.03 12.52
C ARG A 34 -1.51 0.20 12.92
N ARG A 35 -2.48 0.02 13.81
CA ARG A 35 -3.29 1.13 14.35
C ARG A 35 -2.70 1.55 15.68
N HIS A 36 -2.43 2.84 15.82
CA HIS A 36 -2.01 3.40 17.09
C HIS A 36 -3.15 3.27 18.12
N PRO A 37 -2.93 2.68 19.30
CA PRO A 37 -4.01 2.30 20.22
C PRO A 37 -4.83 3.48 20.73
N ILE A 38 -4.23 4.68 20.78
CA ILE A 38 -4.87 5.87 21.35
C ILE A 38 -5.49 6.77 20.27
N SER A 39 -4.88 6.84 19.08
CA SER A 39 -5.25 7.84 18.05
C SER A 39 -5.87 7.22 16.80
N ASN A 40 -5.83 5.88 16.67
CA ASN A 40 -6.28 5.12 15.51
C ASN A 40 -5.60 5.56 14.18
N TYR A 41 -4.50 6.31 14.27
CA TYR A 41 -3.68 6.64 13.11
C TYR A 41 -2.92 5.41 12.62
N ARG A 42 -2.67 5.37 11.31
CA ARG A 42 -1.85 4.35 10.67
C ARG A 42 -0.38 4.60 10.98
N VAL A 43 0.24 3.61 11.59
CA VAL A 43 1.68 3.55 11.85
C VAL A 43 2.25 2.33 11.16
N TYR A 44 3.50 2.44 10.73
CA TYR A 44 4.23 1.41 10.02
C TYR A 44 5.51 1.12 10.77
N SER A 45 5.93 -0.14 10.83
CA SER A 45 7.26 -0.44 11.37
C SER A 45 8.32 -0.05 10.34
N VAL A 46 9.46 0.45 10.80
CA VAL A 46 10.60 0.77 9.93
C VAL A 46 11.05 -0.47 9.13
N ASP A 47 10.98 -1.67 9.75
CA ASP A 47 11.36 -2.91 9.11
C ASP A 47 10.41 -3.31 7.97
N ASP A 48 9.09 -3.13 8.14
CA ASP A 48 8.11 -3.35 7.07
C ASP A 48 8.37 -2.41 5.89
N LEU A 49 8.73 -1.15 6.15
CA LEU A 49 9.06 -0.18 5.10
C LEU A 49 10.33 -0.56 4.33
N LYS A 50 11.38 -1.04 5.02
CA LYS A 50 12.61 -1.52 4.40
C LYS A 50 12.36 -2.76 3.55
N ASN A 51 11.61 -3.73 4.07
CA ASN A 51 11.21 -4.93 3.34
C ASN A 51 10.39 -4.58 2.10
N LEU A 52 9.48 -3.62 2.21
CA LEU A 52 8.69 -3.14 1.08
C LEU A 52 9.57 -2.47 0.01
N LEU A 53 10.52 -1.62 0.41
CA LEU A 53 11.46 -0.98 -0.50
C LEU A 53 12.28 -2.02 -1.28
N ALA A 54 12.71 -3.10 -0.61
CA ALA A 54 13.39 -4.22 -1.26
C ALA A 54 12.48 -4.93 -2.27
N GLN A 55 11.19 -5.12 -1.95
CA GLN A 55 10.22 -5.74 -2.87
C GLN A 55 9.85 -4.87 -4.07
N ILE A 56 9.84 -3.54 -3.92
CA ILE A 56 9.50 -2.60 -5.02
C ILE A 56 10.61 -2.51 -6.06
N GLN A 57 11.87 -2.61 -5.64
CA GLN A 57 13.03 -2.58 -6.54
C GLN A 57 13.08 -3.79 -7.48
N ILE A 58 12.39 -4.88 -7.15
CA ILE A 58 12.22 -6.02 -8.04
C ILE A 58 11.13 -5.65 -9.04
N PRO A 59 11.41 -5.52 -10.35
CA PRO A 59 10.39 -5.20 -11.33
C PRO A 59 9.40 -6.37 -11.43
N LYS A 60 8.28 -6.28 -10.70
CA LYS A 60 7.12 -7.14 -10.99
C LYS A 60 6.58 -6.68 -12.34
N LYS A 61 6.86 -7.47 -13.39
CA LYS A 61 6.26 -7.35 -14.72
C LYS A 61 4.77 -7.00 -14.52
N PRO A 62 4.26 -5.88 -15.06
CA PRO A 62 2.86 -5.54 -14.90
C PRO A 62 2.06 -6.72 -15.42
N ARG A 63 1.25 -7.35 -14.56
CA ARG A 63 0.25 -8.30 -15.04
C ARG A 63 -0.62 -7.52 -16.02
N PRO A 64 -0.79 -7.99 -17.27
CA PRO A 64 -1.69 -7.31 -18.19
C PRO A 64 -3.03 -7.19 -17.49
N ALA A 65 -3.52 -5.96 -17.37
CA ALA A 65 -4.81 -5.71 -16.77
C ALA A 65 -5.83 -6.47 -17.62
N GLU A 66 -6.41 -7.54 -17.07
CA GLU A 66 -7.53 -8.19 -17.72
C GLU A 66 -8.60 -7.11 -17.96
N PRO A 67 -9.07 -6.93 -19.22
CA PRO A 67 -10.12 -5.97 -19.47
C PRO A 67 -11.33 -6.41 -18.65
N ARG A 68 -11.73 -5.58 -17.68
CA ARG A 68 -13.01 -5.73 -16.99
C ARG A 68 -14.08 -5.55 -18.05
N LYS A 69 -14.52 -6.64 -18.69
CA LYS A 69 -15.68 -6.64 -19.57
C LYS A 69 -16.87 -6.23 -18.69
N LEU A 70 -17.35 -4.99 -18.86
CA LEU A 70 -18.69 -4.63 -18.46
C LEU A 70 -19.61 -5.49 -19.33
N ALA A 71 -20.18 -6.54 -18.75
CA ALA A 71 -21.24 -7.28 -19.38
C ALA A 71 -22.48 -6.37 -19.44
N VAL A 72 -22.56 -5.55 -20.47
CA VAL A 72 -23.79 -4.87 -20.84
C VAL A 72 -24.60 -5.89 -21.62
N THR A 73 -25.52 -6.56 -20.94
CA THR A 73 -26.58 -7.33 -21.59
C THR A 73 -27.50 -6.32 -22.27
N HIS A 74 -27.39 -6.19 -23.59
CA HIS A 74 -28.44 -5.54 -24.38
C HIS A 74 -29.61 -6.51 -24.47
N GLU A 75 -30.59 -6.35 -23.57
CA GLU A 75 -31.95 -6.87 -23.77
C GLU A 75 -32.47 -6.16 -25.03
N SER A 76 -32.69 -6.93 -26.10
CA SER A 76 -33.26 -6.42 -27.35
C SER A 76 -34.77 -6.68 -27.31
N ASP A 77 -35.56 -5.63 -27.56
CA ASP A 77 -37.02 -5.65 -27.75
C ASP A 77 -37.37 -6.07 -29.19
#